data_AF-A0A2M8DV46-F1
#
_entry.id   AF-A0A2M8DV46-F1
#
_cell.length_a   1.000
_cell.length_b   1.000
_cell.length_c   1.000
_cell.angle_alpha   90.00
_cell.angle_beta   90.00
_cell.angle_gamma   90.00
#
_symmetry.space_group_name_H-M   'P 1'
#
loop_
_entity.id
_entity.type
_entity.pdbx_description
1 polymer ?
#
loop_
_entity_poly.entity_id
_entity_poly.type
_entity_poly.pdbx_seq_one_letter_code
_entity_poly.pdbx_strand_id
1 'polypeptide(L)'
;MSANSVYLAYLVAAVLFILTLKGLSSPMTSRRGNMFGMIGMAIAVLTTLSLTHNVGLIVLAILVGGTVGSVVARRVEMTQMPEMVAAMHSLVGLAAVLVAMAAFNNPVAYGIALPGEMLHSSNRIELFIGTFVGAITFTGSIIAFLKLSARLSGKPLRFAGQHWLNLGLGISM
;
A
#
# COMPACT_ATOMS: atom_id res chain seq x y z
N MET A 1 -2.12 -11.97 -22.76
CA MET A 1 -1.42 -10.81 -23.38
C MET A 1 0.02 -11.23 -23.67
N SER A 2 0.70 -10.65 -24.67
CA SER A 2 2.15 -10.86 -24.82
C SER A 2 2.92 -10.15 -23.70
N ALA A 3 4.12 -10.61 -23.36
CA ALA A 3 4.95 -9.98 -22.34
C ALA A 3 5.24 -8.49 -22.65
N ASN A 4 5.49 -8.18 -23.92
CA ASN A 4 5.74 -6.81 -24.37
C ASN A 4 4.52 -5.91 -24.15
N SER A 5 3.31 -6.41 -24.41
CA SER A 5 2.08 -5.66 -24.16
C SER A 5 1.84 -5.40 -22.68
N VAL A 6 2.20 -6.34 -21.80
CA VAL A 6 2.12 -6.18 -20.34
C VAL A 6 3.07 -5.09 -19.87
N TYR A 7 4.35 -5.17 -20.26
CA TYR A 7 5.35 -4.17 -19.86
C TYR A 7 5.00 -2.78 -20.38
N LEU A 8 4.48 -2.68 -21.62
CA LEU A 8 4.02 -1.41 -22.17
C LEU A 8 2.83 -0.85 -21.37
N ALA A 9 1.86 -1.68 -20.99
CA ALA A 9 0.72 -1.24 -20.19
C ALA A 9 1.15 -0.74 -18.80
N TYR A 10 2.07 -1.44 -18.13
CA TYR A 10 2.64 -0.97 -16.86
C TYR A 10 3.47 0.31 -17.01
N LEU A 11 4.22 0.47 -18.10
CA LEU A 11 4.94 1.71 -18.40
C LEU A 11 3.97 2.88 -18.57
N VAL A 12 2.88 2.68 -19.32
CA VAL A 12 1.82 3.69 -19.49
C VAL A 12 1.18 4.04 -18.14
N ALA A 13 0.85 3.04 -17.31
CA ALA A 13 0.32 3.28 -15.97
C ALA A 13 1.28 4.08 -15.09
N ALA A 14 2.58 3.75 -15.10
CA ALA A 14 3.61 4.47 -14.36
C ALA A 14 3.72 5.94 -14.80
N VAL A 15 3.72 6.22 -16.10
CA VAL A 15 3.71 7.59 -16.64
C VAL A 15 2.46 8.35 -16.19
N LEU A 16 1.30 7.71 -16.19
CA LEU A 16 0.05 8.34 -15.71
C LEU A 16 0.10 8.66 -14.21
N PHE A 17 0.71 7.81 -13.37
CA PHE A 17 0.92 8.13 -11.96
C PHE A 17 1.85 9.33 -11.75
N ILE A 18 2.92 9.46 -12.55
CA ILE A 18 3.77 10.65 -12.53
C ILE A 18 2.97 11.91 -12.91
N LEU A 19 2.16 11.82 -13.98
CA LEU A 19 1.29 12.93 -14.40
C LEU A 19 0.19 13.25 -13.39
N THR A 20 -0.25 12.27 -12.61
CA THR A 20 -1.19 12.45 -11.50
C THR A 20 -0.58 13.36 -10.45
N LEU A 21 0.62 13.03 -9.96
CA LEU A 21 1.33 13.83 -8.96
C LEU A 21 1.60 15.25 -9.45
N LYS A 22 2.08 15.38 -10.71
CA LYS A 22 2.28 16.70 -11.35
C LYS A 22 0.99 17.50 -11.44
N GLY A 23 -0.12 16.85 -11.81
CA GLY A 23 -1.42 17.50 -11.92
C GLY A 23 -2.00 17.96 -10.58
N LEU A 24 -1.74 17.20 -9.50
CA LEU A 24 -2.17 17.53 -8.14
C LEU A 24 -1.38 18.70 -7.51
N SER A 25 -0.22 19.08 -8.07
CA SER A 25 0.59 20.20 -7.56
C SER A 25 0.01 21.60 -7.85
N SER A 26 -1.06 21.72 -8.65
CA SER A 26 -1.74 23.00 -8.91
C SER A 26 -3.26 22.84 -8.88
N PRO A 27 -4.00 23.77 -8.25
CA PRO A 27 -5.47 23.75 -8.25
C PRO A 27 -6.08 23.70 -9.65
N MET A 28 -5.47 24.39 -10.62
CA MET A 28 -5.96 24.48 -12.00
C MET A 28 -5.91 23.13 -12.73
N THR A 29 -4.92 22.28 -12.41
CA THR A 29 -4.73 20.97 -13.04
C THR A 29 -5.21 19.79 -12.20
N SER A 30 -5.62 20.03 -10.95
CA SER A 30 -5.95 19.02 -9.94
C SER A 30 -6.94 17.96 -10.43
N ARG A 31 -8.05 18.38 -11.06
CA ARG A 31 -9.07 17.46 -11.60
C ARG A 31 -8.52 16.55 -12.70
N ARG A 32 -7.71 17.11 -13.59
CA ARG A 32 -7.04 16.36 -14.67
C ARG A 32 -6.00 15.40 -14.09
N GLY A 33 -5.23 15.84 -13.11
CA GLY A 33 -4.29 15.00 -12.36
C GLY A 33 -5.00 13.78 -11.76
N ASN A 34 -6.10 13.99 -11.03
CA ASN A 34 -6.86 12.89 -10.45
C ASN A 34 -7.42 11.91 -11.51
N MET A 35 -7.85 12.41 -12.67
CA MET A 35 -8.30 11.57 -13.78
C MET A 35 -7.17 10.67 -14.32
N PHE A 36 -5.95 11.19 -14.47
CA PHE A 36 -4.80 10.37 -14.84
C PHE A 36 -4.55 9.24 -13.83
N GLY A 37 -4.74 9.51 -12.54
CA GLY A 37 -4.56 8.51 -11.49
C GLY A 37 -5.59 7.39 -11.57
N MET A 38 -6.86 7.74 -11.82
CA MET A 38 -7.92 6.76 -12.02
C MET A 38 -7.67 5.89 -13.26
N ILE A 39 -7.27 6.49 -14.38
CA ILE A 39 -6.96 5.75 -15.61
C ILE A 39 -5.73 4.84 -15.41
N GLY A 40 -4.66 5.37 -14.80
CA GLY A 40 -3.44 4.61 -14.52
C GLY A 40 -3.70 3.40 -13.61
N MET A 41 -4.50 3.59 -12.55
CA MET A 41 -4.91 2.49 -11.67
C MET A 41 -5.77 1.45 -12.41
N ALA A 42 -6.71 1.88 -13.24
CA ALA A 42 -7.52 0.96 -14.04
C ALA A 42 -6.66 0.12 -15.00
N ILE A 43 -5.69 0.73 -15.70
CA ILE A 43 -4.76 0.02 -16.58
C ILE A 43 -3.94 -1.00 -15.78
N ALA A 44 -3.38 -0.62 -14.64
CA ALA A 44 -2.58 -1.51 -13.80
C ALA A 44 -3.40 -2.72 -13.33
N VAL A 45 -4.59 -2.49 -12.76
CA VAL A 45 -5.46 -3.56 -12.27
C VAL A 45 -5.90 -4.49 -13.39
N LEU A 46 -6.39 -3.96 -14.51
CA LEU A 46 -6.85 -4.79 -15.64
C LEU A 46 -5.70 -5.60 -16.26
N THR A 47 -4.50 -5.02 -16.35
CA THR A 47 -3.32 -5.73 -16.84
C THR A 47 -2.97 -6.89 -15.91
N THR A 48 -2.93 -6.67 -14.60
CA THR A 48 -2.66 -7.75 -13.62
C THR A 48 -3.73 -8.82 -13.63
N LEU A 49 -5.02 -8.44 -13.75
CA LEU A 49 -6.13 -9.39 -13.86
C LEU A 49 -6.04 -10.29 -15.09
N SER A 50 -5.43 -9.81 -16.19
CA SER A 50 -5.21 -10.61 -17.40
C SER A 50 -4.13 -11.69 -17.26
N LEU A 51 -3.32 -11.63 -16.21
CA LEU A 51 -2.20 -12.54 -15.94
C LEU A 51 -2.48 -13.51 -14.81
N THR A 52 -3.39 -13.15 -13.91
CA THR A 52 -3.66 -13.91 -12.70
C THR A 52 -4.73 -14.98 -12.92
N HIS A 53 -4.68 -15.98 -12.05
CA HIS A 53 -5.70 -17.01 -11.93
C HIS A 53 -6.64 -16.64 -10.76
N ASN A 54 -7.80 -17.29 -10.63
CA ASN A 54 -8.78 -17.00 -9.57
C ASN A 54 -9.35 -15.57 -9.59
N VAL A 55 -9.59 -15.03 -10.80
CA VAL A 55 -10.13 -13.68 -11.03
C VAL A 55 -11.40 -13.40 -10.21
N GLY A 56 -12.28 -14.39 -10.04
CA GLY A 56 -13.52 -14.24 -9.26
C GLY A 56 -13.30 -13.80 -7.82
N LEU A 57 -12.33 -14.41 -7.12
CA LEU A 57 -12.00 -14.05 -5.73
C LEU A 57 -11.33 -12.68 -5.65
N ILE A 58 -10.46 -12.36 -6.59
CA ILE A 58 -9.75 -11.07 -6.64
C ILE A 58 -10.75 -9.95 -6.90
N VAL A 59 -11.64 -10.12 -7.88
CA VAL A 59 -12.70 -9.15 -8.19
C VAL A 59 -13.64 -8.99 -7.00
N LEU A 60 -14.03 -10.07 -6.32
CA LEU A 60 -14.83 -9.99 -5.10
C LEU A 60 -14.12 -9.18 -4.01
N ALA A 61 -12.84 -9.44 -3.75
CA ALA A 61 -12.05 -8.68 -2.78
C ALA A 61 -11.94 -7.20 -3.14
N ILE A 62 -11.70 -6.88 -4.42
CA ILE A 62 -11.68 -5.50 -4.92
C ILE A 62 -13.04 -4.84 -4.74
N LEU A 63 -14.14 -5.52 -5.04
CA LEU A 63 -15.49 -4.98 -4.88
C LEU A 63 -15.81 -4.73 -3.41
N VAL A 64 -15.50 -5.66 -2.52
CA VAL A 64 -15.71 -5.49 -1.08
C VAL A 64 -14.89 -4.31 -0.55
N GLY A 65 -13.57 -4.32 -0.79
CA GLY A 65 -12.68 -3.26 -0.32
C GLY A 65 -13.01 -1.89 -0.93
N GLY A 66 -13.25 -1.84 -2.24
CA GLY A 66 -13.60 -0.62 -2.97
C GLY A 66 -14.95 -0.05 -2.55
N THR A 67 -15.95 -0.90 -2.30
CA THR A 67 -17.27 -0.46 -1.81
C THR A 67 -17.17 0.11 -0.41
N VAL A 68 -16.54 -0.62 0.52
CA VAL A 68 -16.34 -0.14 1.90
C VAL A 68 -15.56 1.18 1.89
N GLY A 69 -14.45 1.24 1.15
CA GLY A 69 -13.64 2.45 1.02
C GLY A 69 -14.43 3.64 0.46
N SER A 70 -15.24 3.43 -0.60
CA SER A 70 -16.06 4.49 -1.19
C SER A 70 -17.15 4.98 -0.25
N VAL A 71 -17.83 4.07 0.46
CA VAL A 71 -18.87 4.43 1.43
C VAL A 71 -18.28 5.24 2.58
N VAL A 72 -17.16 4.81 3.15
CA VAL A 72 -16.50 5.54 4.24
C VAL A 72 -16.02 6.91 3.73
N ALA A 73 -15.32 6.98 2.59
CA ALA A 73 -14.82 8.23 2.05
C ALA A 73 -15.91 9.27 1.73
N ARG A 74 -17.13 8.83 1.42
CA ARG A 74 -18.28 9.73 1.16
C ARG A 74 -18.97 10.22 2.44
N ARG A 75 -18.80 9.54 3.57
CA ARG A 75 -19.49 9.83 4.83
C ARG A 75 -18.66 10.67 5.80
N VAL A 76 -17.34 10.70 5.64
CA VAL A 76 -16.42 11.44 6.51
C VAL A 76 -16.49 12.94 6.21
N GLU A 77 -16.52 13.76 7.26
CA GLU A 77 -16.51 15.21 7.14
C GLU A 77 -15.13 15.74 6.71
N MET A 78 -15.10 16.89 6.01
CA MET A 78 -13.82 17.48 5.58
C MET A 78 -12.89 17.85 6.74
N THR A 79 -13.43 18.06 7.94
CA THR A 79 -12.70 18.30 9.21
C THR A 79 -11.95 17.05 9.69
N GLN A 80 -12.44 15.86 9.36
CA GLN A 80 -11.89 14.55 9.73
C GLN A 80 -10.98 13.96 8.64
N MET A 81 -10.68 14.71 7.58
CA MET A 81 -9.79 14.23 6.52
C MET A 81 -8.41 13.78 7.03
N PRO A 82 -7.75 14.46 7.99
CA PRO A 82 -6.44 14.01 8.48
C PRO A 82 -6.46 12.61 9.10
N GLU A 83 -7.47 12.27 9.92
CA GLU A 83 -7.57 10.94 10.52
C GLU A 83 -7.95 9.87 9.49
N MET A 84 -8.83 10.19 8.54
CA MET A 84 -9.20 9.25 7.49
C MET A 84 -8.03 8.92 6.58
N VAL A 85 -7.18 9.91 6.25
CA VAL A 85 -5.94 9.68 5.50
C VAL A 85 -4.99 8.76 6.28
N ALA A 86 -4.83 8.97 7.60
CA ALA A 86 -4.04 8.07 8.45
C ALA A 86 -4.62 6.64 8.44
N ALA A 87 -5.94 6.50 8.63
CA ALA A 87 -6.60 5.20 8.59
C ALA A 87 -6.39 4.47 7.26
N MET A 88 -6.53 5.15 6.12
CA MET A 88 -6.30 4.56 4.80
C MET A 88 -4.83 4.18 4.57
N HIS A 89 -3.88 4.97 5.08
CA HIS A 89 -2.47 4.64 4.98
C HIS A 89 -2.09 3.39 5.80
N SER A 90 -2.79 3.13 6.91
CA SER A 90 -2.61 1.89 7.67
C SER A 90 -2.91 0.65 6.82
N LEU A 91 -3.97 0.68 6.00
CA LEU A 91 -4.35 -0.43 5.13
C LEU A 91 -3.30 -0.70 4.04
N VAL A 92 -2.61 0.33 3.55
CA VAL A 92 -1.49 0.19 2.61
C VAL A 92 -0.32 -0.56 3.27
N GLY A 93 0.02 -0.21 4.50
CA GLY A 93 1.06 -0.90 5.27
C GLY A 93 0.71 -2.37 5.54
N LEU A 94 -0.52 -2.64 5.94
CA LEU A 94 -0.99 -4.01 6.16
C LEU A 94 -0.98 -4.84 4.86
N ALA A 95 -1.41 -4.26 3.74
CA ALA A 95 -1.35 -4.92 2.45
C ALA A 95 0.09 -5.30 2.06
N ALA A 96 1.07 -4.42 2.29
CA ALA A 96 2.48 -4.71 2.03
C ALA A 96 2.99 -5.90 2.87
N VAL A 97 2.64 -5.95 4.16
CA VAL A 97 2.99 -7.08 5.05
C VAL A 97 2.35 -8.38 4.56
N LEU A 98 1.05 -8.37 4.23
CA LEU A 98 0.35 -9.56 3.76
C LEU A 98 0.89 -10.08 2.42
N VAL A 99 1.24 -9.17 1.49
CA VAL A 99 1.88 -9.53 0.22
C VAL A 99 3.26 -10.14 0.46
N ALA A 100 4.06 -9.57 1.36
CA ALA A 100 5.38 -10.10 1.66
C ALA A 100 5.32 -11.47 2.35
N MET A 101 4.37 -11.67 3.27
CA MET A 101 4.09 -12.98 3.87
C MET A 101 3.65 -14.01 2.82
N ALA A 102 2.77 -13.62 1.90
CA ALA A 102 2.32 -14.51 0.83
C ALA A 102 3.46 -14.90 -0.12
N ALA A 103 4.31 -13.95 -0.49
CA ALA A 103 5.50 -14.18 -1.32
C ALA A 103 6.53 -15.06 -0.61
N PHE A 104 6.75 -14.87 0.69
CA PHE A 104 7.66 -15.70 1.49
C PHE A 104 7.15 -17.14 1.64
N ASN A 105 5.84 -17.32 1.88
CA ASN A 105 5.24 -18.64 2.07
C ASN A 105 5.05 -19.43 0.77
N ASN A 106 4.93 -18.75 -0.37
CA ASN A 106 4.78 -19.39 -1.67
C ASN A 106 5.67 -18.73 -2.75
N PRO A 107 6.99 -18.85 -2.64
CA PRO A 107 7.93 -18.11 -3.48
C PRO A 107 7.89 -18.56 -4.95
N VAL A 108 7.50 -19.82 -5.20
CA VAL A 108 7.35 -20.37 -6.56
C VAL A 108 6.20 -19.67 -7.29
N ALA A 109 5.07 -19.42 -6.62
CA ALA A 109 3.93 -18.73 -7.21
C ALA A 109 4.23 -17.26 -7.59
N TYR A 110 5.20 -16.64 -6.92
CA TYR A 110 5.67 -15.28 -7.21
C TYR A 110 6.84 -15.25 -8.20
N GLY A 111 7.32 -16.41 -8.67
CA GLY A 111 8.45 -16.49 -9.59
C GLY A 111 9.80 -16.08 -8.98
N ILE A 112 9.92 -16.13 -7.64
CA ILE A 112 11.11 -15.70 -6.89
C ILE A 112 11.95 -16.86 -6.34
N ALA A 113 11.54 -18.10 -6.60
CA ALA A 113 12.31 -19.33 -6.37
C ALA A 113 11.82 -20.46 -7.30
N LEU A 114 12.68 -21.44 -7.60
CA LEU A 114 12.28 -22.68 -8.28
C LEU A 114 11.76 -23.73 -7.27
N PRO A 115 10.97 -24.72 -7.71
CA PRO A 115 10.51 -25.80 -6.84
C PRO A 115 11.67 -26.54 -6.16
N GLY A 116 11.66 -26.57 -4.83
CA GLY A 116 12.70 -27.22 -4.02
C GLY A 116 13.94 -26.35 -3.76
N GLU A 117 14.01 -25.14 -4.32
CA GLU A 117 15.09 -24.20 -4.05
C GLU A 117 14.76 -23.27 -2.87
N MET A 118 15.81 -22.88 -2.16
CA MET A 118 15.71 -21.86 -1.13
C MET A 118 15.55 -20.48 -1.77
N LEU A 119 14.75 -19.61 -1.14
CA LEU A 119 14.60 -18.23 -1.58
C LEU A 119 15.96 -17.51 -1.63
N HIS A 120 16.26 -16.85 -2.74
CA HIS A 120 17.50 -16.10 -2.93
C HIS A 120 17.67 -15.00 -1.87
N SER A 121 18.91 -14.76 -1.43
CA SER A 121 19.19 -13.77 -0.38
C SER A 121 18.74 -12.35 -0.73
N SER A 122 18.79 -11.95 -2.01
CA SER A 122 18.28 -10.65 -2.47
C SER A 122 16.78 -10.49 -2.20
N ASN A 123 15.99 -11.52 -2.53
CA ASN A 123 14.54 -11.51 -2.38
C ASN A 123 14.16 -11.53 -0.90
N ARG A 124 14.93 -12.24 -0.05
CA ARG A 124 14.74 -12.21 1.40
C ARG A 124 14.91 -10.80 1.97
N ILE A 125 15.95 -10.08 1.53
CA ILE A 125 16.21 -8.71 1.99
C ILE A 125 15.09 -7.77 1.51
N GLU A 126 14.64 -7.90 0.27
CA GLU A 126 13.53 -7.09 -0.26
C GLU A 126 12.22 -7.33 0.50
N LEU A 127 11.84 -8.60 0.71
CA LEU A 127 10.63 -8.96 1.46
C LEU A 127 10.73 -8.50 2.93
N PHE A 128 11.91 -8.59 3.54
CA PHE A 128 12.15 -8.08 4.88
C PHE A 128 11.94 -6.56 4.95
N ILE A 129 12.57 -5.78 4.07
CA ILE A 129 12.42 -4.33 4.03
C ILE A 129 10.95 -3.94 3.78
N GLY A 130 10.28 -4.60 2.84
CA GLY A 130 8.88 -4.36 2.54
C GLY A 130 7.96 -4.64 3.73
N THR A 131 8.19 -5.76 4.43
CA THR A 131 7.44 -6.12 5.65
C THR A 131 7.71 -5.14 6.78
N PHE A 132 8.97 -4.77 7.00
CA PHE A 132 9.39 -3.85 8.05
C PHE A 132 8.77 -2.46 7.88
N VAL A 133 8.92 -1.87 6.69
CA VAL A 133 8.31 -0.58 6.36
C VAL A 133 6.79 -0.67 6.45
N GLY A 134 6.18 -1.74 5.92
CA GLY A 134 4.74 -1.96 5.98
C GLY A 134 4.19 -2.04 7.42
N ALA A 135 4.87 -2.76 8.31
CA ALA A 135 4.48 -2.92 9.70
C ALA A 135 4.60 -1.61 10.48
N ILE A 136 5.66 -0.84 10.27
CA ILE A 136 5.84 0.50 10.85
C ILE A 136 4.74 1.45 10.35
N THR A 137 4.48 1.44 9.04
CA THR A 137 3.41 2.25 8.44
C THR A 137 2.03 1.89 9.02
N PHE A 138 1.72 0.60 9.15
CA PHE A 138 0.45 0.14 9.71
C PHE A 138 0.28 0.61 11.15
N THR A 139 1.23 0.29 12.02
CA THR A 139 1.17 0.61 13.45
C THR A 139 1.22 2.12 13.71
N GLY A 140 2.13 2.84 13.05
CA GLY A 140 2.24 4.30 13.16
C GLY A 140 0.97 5.02 12.71
N SER A 141 0.36 4.57 11.61
CA SER A 141 -0.88 5.15 11.09
C SER A 141 -2.08 4.90 11.99
N ILE A 142 -2.17 3.73 12.65
CA ILE A 142 -3.19 3.46 13.66
C ILE A 142 -3.06 4.42 14.84
N ILE A 143 -1.85 4.61 15.38
CA ILE A 143 -1.64 5.54 16.49
C ILE A 143 -1.96 6.98 16.06
N ALA A 144 -1.60 7.38 14.84
CA ALA A 144 -1.95 8.69 14.30
C ALA A 144 -3.47 8.88 14.18
N PHE A 145 -4.19 7.90 13.61
CA PHE A 145 -5.65 7.89 13.52
C PHE A 145 -6.31 8.02 14.91
N LEU A 146 -5.87 7.25 15.89
CA LEU A 146 -6.43 7.26 17.23
C LEU A 146 -6.20 8.60 17.97
N LYS A 147 -5.05 9.25 17.73
CA LYS A 147 -4.76 10.57 18.30
C LYS A 147 -5.57 11.68 17.63
N LEU A 148 -5.70 11.66 16.30
CA LEU A 148 -6.46 12.66 15.55
C LEU A 148 -7.96 12.56 15.82
N SER A 149 -8.47 11.34 16.02
CA SER A 149 -9.88 11.07 16.42
C SER A 149 -10.18 11.29 17.89
N ALA A 150 -9.24 11.86 18.65
CA ALA A 150 -9.34 12.10 20.09
C ALA A 150 -9.65 10.84 20.94
N ARG A 151 -9.49 9.64 20.39
CA ARG A 151 -9.61 8.36 21.12
C ARG A 151 -8.38 8.08 21.98
N LEU A 152 -7.24 8.64 21.62
CA LEU A 152 -6.02 8.70 22.42
C LEU A 152 -5.61 10.16 22.64
N SER A 153 -4.89 10.40 23.75
CA SER A 153 -4.34 11.72 24.04
C SER A 153 -3.36 12.16 22.95
N GLY A 154 -3.55 13.39 22.44
CA GLY A 154 -2.61 14.04 21.54
C GLY A 154 -1.30 14.46 22.22
N LYS A 155 -1.23 14.43 23.56
CA LYS A 155 -0.01 14.79 24.31
C LYS A 155 1.13 13.82 23.97
N PRO A 156 2.37 14.31 23.76
CA PRO A 156 3.52 13.43 23.55
C PRO A 156 3.72 12.48 24.74
N LEU A 157 3.68 11.18 24.49
CA LEU A 157 4.02 10.17 25.49
C LEU A 157 5.56 10.04 25.53
N ARG A 158 6.14 10.43 26.66
CA ARG A 158 7.58 10.38 26.92
C ARG A 158 7.86 9.58 28.18
N PHE A 159 8.87 8.72 28.15
CA PHE A 159 9.31 7.94 29.31
C PHE A 159 10.84 7.80 29.33
N ALA A 160 11.39 7.54 30.51
CA ALA A 160 12.84 7.38 30.69
C ALA A 160 13.36 6.18 29.88
N GLY A 161 14.44 6.39 29.12
CA GLY A 161 15.05 5.33 28.28
C GLY A 161 14.40 5.12 26.91
N GLN A 162 13.41 5.93 26.51
CA GLN A 162 12.72 5.80 25.22
C GLN A 162 13.67 5.77 24.01
N HIS A 163 14.70 6.61 23.97
CA HIS A 163 15.64 6.62 22.85
C HIS A 163 16.45 5.31 22.74
N TRP A 164 16.86 4.75 23.88
CA TRP A 164 17.57 3.48 23.92
C TRP A 164 16.68 2.31 23.54
N LEU A 165 15.42 2.30 23.99
CA LEU A 165 14.45 1.29 23.56
C LEU A 165 14.20 1.37 22.04
N ASN A 166 13.97 2.57 21.51
CA ASN A 166 13.74 2.76 20.08
C ASN A 166 14.96 2.32 19.25
N LEU A 167 16.17 2.63 19.70
CA LEU A 167 17.40 2.18 19.06
C LEU A 167 17.53 0.65 19.10
N GLY A 168 17.31 0.05 20.27
CA GLY A 168 17.36 -1.39 20.45
C GLY A 168 16.37 -2.11 19.53
N LEU A 169 15.11 -1.64 19.49
CA LEU A 169 14.09 -2.16 18.59
C LEU A 169 14.51 -2.03 17.12
N GLY A 170 15.02 -0.85 16.72
CA GLY A 170 15.43 -0.59 15.35
C GLY A 170 16.64 -1.40 14.86
N ILE A 171 17.51 -1.87 15.77
CA ILE A 171 18.63 -2.76 15.45
C ILE A 171 18.22 -4.23 15.49
N SER A 172 17.28 -4.59 16.37
CA SER A 172 16.84 -5.98 16.58
C SER A 172 15.86 -6.51 15.54
N MET A 173 15.14 -5.60 14.87
CA MET A 173 14.19 -5.92 13.80
C MET A 173 14.97 -6.17 12.52
#